data_AF-A0A139WNR6-F1
#
_entry.id   AF-A0A139WNR6-F1
#
_cell.length_a   1.000
_cell.length_b   1.000
_cell.length_c   1.000
_cell.angle_alpha   90.00
_cell.angle_beta   90.00
_cell.angle_gamma   90.00
#
_symmetry.space_group_name_H-M   'P 1'
#
loop_
_entity.id
_entity.type
_entity.pdbx_description
1 polymer ?
#
loop_
_entity_poly.entity_id
_entity_poly.type
_entity_poly.pdbx_seq_one_letter_code
_entity_poly.pdbx_strand_id
1 'polypeptide(L)'
;MLIWSATILTKIMLVIVQIEKTVLSANRVKQTIVKSSMTKDKLVKREINMFLLQLLHQKINISGAKLFVINTRMIPYFFSRGIQYLLLLYQAHFIAKINN
;
A
#
# COMPACT_ATOMS: atom_id res chain seq x y z
N MET A 1 20.87 -11.05 -16.29
CA MET A 1 19.82 -11.56 -15.38
C MET A 1 19.55 -10.65 -14.18
N LEU A 2 20.57 -10.20 -13.43
CA LEU A 2 20.40 -9.31 -12.26
C LEU A 2 19.70 -7.97 -12.55
N ILE A 3 20.01 -7.33 -13.68
CA ILE A 3 19.40 -6.05 -14.10
C ILE A 3 17.88 -6.18 -14.30
N TRP A 4 17.42 -7.34 -14.81
CA TRP A 4 16.00 -7.63 -15.00
C TRP A 4 15.25 -7.80 -13.67
N SER A 5 15.89 -8.45 -12.70
CA SER A 5 15.34 -8.58 -11.35
C SER A 5 15.23 -7.21 -10.66
N ALA A 6 16.27 -6.36 -10.80
CA ALA A 6 16.28 -5.03 -10.23
C ALA A 6 15.18 -4.11 -10.83
N THR A 7 14.94 -4.16 -12.15
CA THR A 7 13.90 -3.34 -12.78
C THR A 7 12.47 -3.76 -12.42
N ILE A 8 12.23 -5.05 -12.16
CA ILE A 8 10.95 -5.54 -11.65
C ILE A 8 10.70 -5.02 -10.23
N LEU A 9 11.73 -5.09 -9.37
CA LEU A 9 11.67 -4.59 -8.00
C LEU A 9 11.37 -3.09 -7.95
N THR A 10 12.03 -2.27 -8.77
CA THR A 10 11.78 -0.83 -8.80
C THR A 10 10.38 -0.50 -9.31
N LYS A 11 9.86 -1.22 -10.30
CA LYS A 11 8.47 -1.06 -10.77
C LYS A 11 7.44 -1.36 -9.69
N ILE A 12 7.62 -2.45 -8.93
CA ILE A 12 6.72 -2.82 -7.81
C ILE A 12 6.75 -1.73 -6.73
N MET A 13 7.93 -1.22 -6.39
CA MET A 13 8.11 -0.11 -5.45
C MET A 13 7.35 1.15 -5.92
N LEU A 14 7.50 1.51 -7.20
CA LEU A 14 6.86 2.68 -7.80
C LEU A 14 5.34 2.62 -7.70
N VAL A 15 4.75 1.45 -7.99
CA VAL A 15 3.30 1.23 -7.90
C VAL A 15 2.82 1.38 -6.46
N ILE A 16 3.52 0.81 -5.48
CA ILE A 16 3.13 0.91 -4.06
C ILE A 16 3.20 2.37 -3.58
N VAL A 17 4.23 3.12 -3.96
CA VAL A 17 4.37 4.55 -3.61
C VAL A 17 3.25 5.39 -4.24
N GLN A 18 2.86 5.12 -5.49
CA GLN A 18 1.75 5.82 -6.13
C GLN A 18 0.42 5.54 -5.42
N ILE A 19 0.19 4.29 -5.01
CA ILE A 19 -0.99 3.88 -4.25
C ILE A 19 -1.08 4.66 -2.93
N GLU A 20 0.02 4.79 -2.19
CA GLU A 20 0.04 5.58 -0.96
C GLU A 20 -0.24 7.06 -1.18
N LYS A 21 0.36 7.67 -2.21
CA LYS A 21 0.08 9.07 -2.55
C LYS A 21 -1.39 9.30 -2.84
N THR A 22 -2.05 8.34 -3.49
CA THR A 22 -3.50 8.37 -3.75
C THR A 22 -4.31 8.27 -2.46
N VAL A 23 -3.95 7.37 -1.54
CA VAL A 23 -4.60 7.24 -0.22
C VAL A 23 -4.43 8.53 0.61
N LEU A 24 -3.23 9.09 0.64
CA LEU A 24 -2.94 10.33 1.35
C LEU A 24 -3.74 11.50 0.78
N SER A 25 -3.81 11.60 -0.54
CA SER A 25 -4.61 12.62 -1.24
C SER A 25 -6.10 12.47 -0.93
N ALA A 26 -6.62 11.25 -0.93
CA ALA A 26 -8.01 10.99 -0.56
C ALA A 26 -8.32 11.38 0.90
N ASN A 27 -7.40 11.13 1.83
CA ASN A 27 -7.55 11.56 3.22
C ASN A 27 -7.54 13.09 3.38
N ARG A 28 -6.71 13.80 2.61
CA ARG A 28 -6.70 15.27 2.57
C ARG A 28 -8.02 15.83 2.04
N VAL A 29 -8.58 15.23 1.00
CA VAL A 29 -9.92 15.59 0.48
C VAL A 29 -10.99 15.41 1.56
N LYS A 30 -10.98 14.28 2.30
CA LYS A 30 -11.89 14.08 3.43
C LYS A 30 -11.75 15.19 4.48
N GLN A 31 -10.53 15.59 4.84
CA GLN A 31 -10.31 16.68 5.80
C GLN A 31 -10.82 18.05 5.28
N THR A 32 -10.64 18.34 4.00
CA THR A 32 -11.15 19.57 3.38
C THR A 32 -12.68 19.61 3.36
N ILE A 33 -13.33 18.47 3.05
CA ILE A 33 -14.80 18.35 3.09
C ILE A 33 -15.33 18.54 4.52
N VAL A 34 -14.66 17.97 5.53
CA VAL A 34 -15.01 18.19 6.95
C VAL A 34 -14.93 19.68 7.32
N LYS A 35 -13.88 20.39 6.88
CA LYS A 35 -13.75 21.83 7.11
C LYS A 35 -14.85 22.62 6.39
N SER A 36 -15.23 22.23 5.18
CA SER A 36 -16.28 22.89 4.39
C SER A 36 -17.69 22.66 4.97
N SER A 37 -17.90 21.56 5.70
CA SER A 37 -19.13 21.25 6.46
C SER A 37 -19.43 22.24 7.62
N MET A 38 -18.48 23.12 7.97
CA MET A 38 -18.71 24.21 8.95
C MET A 38 -19.51 25.41 8.40
N THR A 39 -19.95 25.34 7.15
CA THR A 39 -20.84 26.33 6.52
C THR A 39 -22.17 26.49 7.27
N LYS A 40 -22.69 27.73 7.31
CA LYS A 40 -23.90 28.10 8.09
C LYS A 40 -25.22 27.58 7.49
N ASP A 41 -25.26 27.30 6.19
CA ASP A 41 -26.46 26.81 5.51
C ASP A 41 -26.78 25.36 5.89
N LYS A 42 -27.91 25.19 6.60
CA LYS A 42 -28.35 23.91 7.17
C LYS A 42 -28.59 22.82 6.11
N LEU A 43 -29.07 23.20 4.93
CA LEU A 43 -29.34 22.28 3.81
C LEU A 43 -28.03 21.77 3.20
N VAL A 44 -27.14 22.69 2.82
CA VAL A 44 -25.82 22.38 2.25
C VAL A 44 -24.98 21.56 3.22
N LYS A 45 -25.01 21.91 4.52
CA LYS A 45 -24.34 21.14 5.57
C LYS A 45 -24.84 19.70 5.65
N ARG A 46 -26.15 19.47 5.54
CA ARG A 46 -26.73 18.12 5.65
C ARG A 46 -26.29 17.23 4.48
N GLU A 47 -26.28 17.77 3.26
CA GLU A 47 -25.83 17.04 2.07
C GLU A 47 -24.32 16.71 2.13
N ILE A 48 -23.50 17.70 2.49
CA ILE A 48 -22.05 17.50 2.68
C ILE A 48 -21.79 16.42 3.74
N ASN A 49 -22.55 16.41 4.84
CA ASN A 49 -22.36 15.44 5.91
C ASN A 49 -22.80 14.03 5.51
N MET A 50 -23.88 13.88 4.73
CA MET A 50 -24.29 12.57 4.19
C MET A 50 -23.28 12.01 3.19
N PHE A 51 -22.77 12.86 2.29
CA PHE A 51 -21.71 12.48 1.36
C PHE A 51 -20.41 12.10 2.08
N LEU A 52 -20.04 12.86 3.12
CA LEU A 52 -18.91 12.53 3.99
C LEU A 52 -19.11 11.18 4.67
N LEU A 53 -20.29 10.89 5.22
CA LEU A 53 -20.60 9.60 5.85
C LEU A 53 -20.44 8.43 4.88
N GLN A 54 -20.90 8.58 3.64
CA GLN A 54 -20.73 7.57 2.59
C GLN A 54 -19.25 7.34 2.27
N LEU A 55 -18.47 8.43 2.12
CA LEU A 55 -17.03 8.34 1.91
C LEU A 55 -16.25 7.80 3.12
N LEU A 56 -16.73 8.03 4.35
CA LEU A 56 -16.10 7.53 5.57
C LEU A 56 -16.39 6.03 5.74
N HIS A 57 -17.60 5.60 5.42
CA HIS A 57 -18.02 4.21 5.45
C HIS A 57 -17.24 3.37 4.43
N GLN A 58 -16.92 3.95 3.27
CA GLN A 58 -16.06 3.31 2.28
C GLN A 58 -14.59 3.47 2.69
N LYS A 59 -14.06 2.49 3.44
CA LYS A 59 -12.61 2.37 3.66
C LYS A 59 -11.93 2.23 2.30
N ILE A 60 -11.12 3.23 1.94
CA ILE A 60 -10.34 3.26 0.70
C ILE A 60 -9.17 2.30 0.88
N ASN A 61 -9.46 1.01 0.82
CA ASN A 61 -8.45 -0.04 0.80
C ASN A 61 -8.18 -0.34 -0.66
N ILE A 62 -7.05 0.16 -1.17
CA ILE A 62 -6.59 -0.22 -2.50
C ILE A 62 -6.10 -1.66 -2.39
N SER A 63 -6.89 -2.57 -2.96
CA SER A 63 -6.56 -3.99 -2.95
C SER A 63 -5.96 -4.41 -4.28
N GLY A 64 -4.82 -5.09 -4.22
CA GLY A 64 -4.27 -5.79 -5.37
C GLY A 64 -5.15 -6.99 -5.68
N ALA A 65 -5.93 -6.89 -6.77
CA ALA A 65 -6.81 -7.96 -7.26
C ALA A 65 -7.76 -8.57 -6.20
N LYS A 66 -8.18 -7.78 -5.19
CA LYS A 66 -9.04 -8.23 -4.05
C LYS A 66 -8.39 -9.27 -3.12
N LEU A 67 -7.15 -9.71 -3.40
CA LEU A 67 -6.44 -10.74 -2.65
C LEU A 67 -5.63 -10.17 -1.48
N PHE A 68 -5.08 -8.96 -1.65
CA PHE A 68 -4.22 -8.35 -0.65
C PHE A 68 -4.52 -6.86 -0.52
N VAL A 69 -4.56 -6.35 0.71
CA VAL A 69 -4.61 -4.90 0.94
C VAL A 69 -3.20 -4.35 0.76
N ILE A 70 -2.99 -3.51 -0.24
CA ILE A 70 -1.68 -2.95 -0.54
C ILE A 70 -1.37 -1.90 0.52
N ASN A 71 -0.40 -2.20 1.36
CA ASN A 71 0.10 -1.34 2.43
C ASN A 71 1.63 -1.29 2.30
N THR A 72 2.28 -0.15 2.57
CA THR A 72 3.75 -0.03 2.57
C THR A 72 4.44 -1.03 3.46
N ARG A 73 3.77 -1.53 4.51
CA ARG A 73 4.29 -2.62 5.34
C ARG A 73 4.58 -3.91 4.56
N MET A 74 4.00 -4.10 3.38
CA MET A 74 4.31 -5.24 2.51
C MET A 74 5.71 -5.15 1.90
N ILE A 75 6.23 -3.95 1.65
CA ILE A 75 7.55 -3.74 1.04
C ILE A 75 8.67 -4.41 1.88
N PRO A 76 8.89 -4.04 3.16
CA PRO A 76 9.94 -4.66 3.95
C PRO A 76 9.70 -6.15 4.15
N TYR A 77 8.44 -6.61 4.13
CA TYR A 77 8.10 -8.02 4.24
C TYR A 77 8.56 -8.84 3.02
N PHE A 78 8.35 -8.33 1.80
CA PHE A 78 8.85 -8.97 0.57
C PHE A 78 10.38 -9.01 0.55
N PHE A 79 11.05 -7.91 0.92
CA PHE A 79 12.52 -7.88 0.99
C PHE A 79 13.07 -8.84 2.04
N SER A 80 12.47 -8.86 3.24
CA SER A 80 12.89 -9.74 4.33
C SER A 80 12.77 -11.22 3.93
N ARG A 81 11.64 -11.64 3.35
CA ARG A 81 11.49 -13.02 2.86
C ARG A 81 12.46 -13.34 1.73
N GLY A 82 12.70 -12.41 0.81
CA GLY A 82 13.69 -12.60 -0.26
C GLY A 82 15.09 -12.88 0.27
N ILE A 83 15.56 -12.10 1.25
CA ILE A 83 16.85 -12.31 1.91
C ILE A 83 16.87 -13.63 2.67
N GLN A 84 15.78 -13.97 3.37
CA GLN A 84 15.67 -15.22 4.13
C GLN A 84 15.78 -16.45 3.22
N TYR A 85 15.13 -16.44 2.05
CA TYR A 85 15.28 -17.49 1.04
C TYR A 85 16.71 -17.60 0.51
N LEU A 86 17.38 -16.46 0.27
CA LEU A 86 18.76 -16.45 -0.21
C LEU A 86 19.73 -17.06 0.81
N LEU A 87 19.56 -16.72 2.09
CA LEU A 87 20.35 -17.28 3.20
C LEU A 87 20.15 -18.79 3.34
N LEU A 88 18.89 -19.25 3.26
CA LEU A 88 18.57 -20.69 3.28
C LEU A 88 19.22 -21.44 2.13
N LEU A 89 19.18 -20.89 0.92
CA LEU A 89 19.83 -21.47 -0.26
C LEU A 89 21.35 -21.56 -0.10
N TYR A 90 21.97 -20.50 0.43
CA TYR A 90 23.41 -20.49 0.69
C TYR A 90 23.81 -21.56 1.72
N GLN A 91 23.05 -21.66 2.81
CA GLN A 91 23.28 -22.66 3.85
C GLN A 91 23.07 -24.08 3.32
N ALA A 92 22.02 -24.32 2.54
CA ALA A 92 21.75 -25.63 1.92
C ALA A 92 22.89 -26.04 0.97
N HIS A 93 23.42 -25.11 0.18
CA HIS A 93 24.55 -25.38 -0.71
C HIS A 93 25.83 -25.70 0.06
N PHE A 94 26.10 -24.98 1.16
CA PHE A 94 27.25 -25.25 2.03
C PHE A 94 27.16 -26.63 2.68
N ILE A 95 25.99 -27.02 3.19
CA ILE A 95 25.74 -28.34 3.77
C ILE A 95 25.93 -29.44 2.72
N ALA A 96 25.41 -29.26 1.50
CA ALA A 96 25.58 -30.22 0.41
C ALA A 96 27.05 -30.42 0.01
N LYS A 97 27.88 -29.38 0.13
CA LYS A 97 29.32 -29.44 -0.16
C LYS A 97 30.14 -30.10 0.95
N ILE A 98 29.68 -30.09 2.20
CA ILE A 98 30.33 -30.80 3.31
C ILE A 98 30.06 -32.30 3.24
N ASN A 99 28.88 -32.69 2.73
CA ASN A 99 28.40 -34.07 2.73
C ASN A 99 28.85 -34.91 1.52
N ASN A 100 29.69 -34.34 0.65
CA ASN A 100 30.19 -34.94 -0.59
C ASN A 100 31.69 -34.72 -0.72
#